data_AF-A0A1E2V750-F1
#
_entry.id   AF-A0A1E2V750-F1
#
_cell.length_a   1.000
_cell.length_b   1.000
_cell.length_c   1.000
_cell.angle_alpha   90.00
_cell.angle_beta   90.00
_cell.angle_gamma   90.00
#
_symmetry.space_group_name_H-M   'P 1'
#
loop_
_entity.id
_entity.type
_entity.pdbx_description
1 polymer ?
#
loop_
_entity_poly.entity_id
_entity_poly.type
_entity_poly.pdbx_seq_one_letter_code
_entity_poly.pdbx_strand_id
1 'polypeptide(L)'
;MFLSVHDETENEETVQLSAGINKTGIVEIIDKPDAKGWKTELEKGAALVASLASDGTVGFIIYPYKSERYSRNEGNIILYHNLSPDNVTSKLVKSCISKYLLYVRNSSIYGVYSSSFLDFIRINMMIAVDIRNRKKIYRTAYGMLAEWSKIIGAGIAGYIVAVLTRVL
;
A
#
# COMPACT_ATOMS: atom_id res chain seq x y z
N MET A 1 -11.22 4.27 -21.34
CA MET A 1 -10.38 5.41 -20.95
C MET A 1 -11.32 6.60 -20.86
N PHE A 2 -11.73 6.99 -19.65
CA PHE A 2 -12.66 8.11 -19.47
C PHE A 2 -11.83 9.32 -19.04
N LEU A 3 -11.65 10.26 -19.97
CA LEU A 3 -11.16 11.60 -19.72
C LEU A 3 -12.39 12.47 -19.44
N SER A 4 -12.75 12.63 -18.18
CA SER A 4 -13.74 13.63 -17.78
C SER A 4 -13.00 14.94 -17.50
N VAL A 5 -12.99 15.83 -18.50
CA VAL A 5 -12.57 17.23 -18.38
C VAL A 5 -13.85 18.07 -18.30
N HIS A 6 -14.31 18.36 -17.09
CA HIS A 6 -15.32 19.38 -16.82
C HIS A 6 -15.12 19.92 -15.40
N ASP A 7 -14.05 20.69 -15.22
CA ASP A 7 -13.93 21.66 -14.13
C ASP A 7 -13.07 22.82 -14.64
N GLU A 8 -13.34 24.04 -14.19
CA GLU A 8 -12.70 25.29 -14.67
C GLU A 8 -11.23 25.44 -14.25
N THR A 9 -10.64 24.41 -13.67
CA THR A 9 -9.22 24.28 -13.33
C THR A 9 -8.48 23.56 -14.44
N GLU A 10 -7.44 24.18 -15.00
CA GLU A 10 -6.49 23.52 -15.89
C GLU A 10 -5.95 22.27 -15.19
N ASN A 11 -6.42 21.11 -15.65
CA ASN A 11 -5.98 19.82 -15.14
C ASN A 11 -4.53 19.64 -15.63
N GLU A 12 -3.55 19.92 -14.78
CA GLU A 12 -2.16 19.53 -15.03
C GLU A 12 -2.18 18.03 -15.35
N GLU A 13 -1.89 17.69 -16.61
CA GLU A 13 -2.33 16.45 -17.24
C GLU A 13 -1.93 15.22 -16.40
N THR A 14 -2.91 14.39 -16.01
CA THR A 14 -2.65 13.11 -15.35
C THR A 14 -3.22 11.98 -16.18
N VAL A 15 -2.44 10.90 -16.34
CA VAL A 15 -2.89 9.70 -17.05
C VAL A 15 -3.30 8.67 -16.01
N GLN A 16 -4.59 8.33 -16.01
CA GLN A 16 -5.16 7.39 -15.04
C GLN A 16 -5.68 6.12 -15.71
N LEU A 17 -5.27 4.97 -15.15
CA LEU A 17 -5.88 3.66 -15.37
C LEU A 17 -6.72 3.30 -14.14
N SER A 18 -8.04 3.37 -14.25
CA SER A 18 -8.96 3.03 -13.15
C SER A 18 -9.57 1.65 -13.32
N ALA A 19 -9.77 0.95 -12.20
CA ALA A 19 -10.62 -0.23 -12.13
C ALA A 19 -12.07 0.19 -11.83
N GLY A 20 -13.02 -0.58 -12.36
CA GLY A 20 -14.45 -0.32 -12.20
C GLY A 20 -14.94 -0.56 -10.78
N ILE A 21 -16.25 -0.37 -10.58
CA ILE A 21 -16.89 -0.72 -9.30
C ILE A 21 -16.88 -2.24 -9.15
N ASN A 22 -16.37 -2.72 -8.01
CA ASN A 22 -16.37 -4.13 -7.68
C ASN A 22 -17.45 -4.41 -6.62
N LYS A 23 -18.33 -5.37 -6.89
CA LYS A 23 -19.43 -5.75 -5.97
C LYS A 23 -18.89 -6.82 -5.03
N THR A 24 -18.97 -6.61 -3.72
CA THR A 24 -18.36 -7.52 -2.73
C THR A 24 -19.23 -8.74 -2.41
N GLY A 25 -20.46 -8.76 -2.92
CA GLY A 25 -21.45 -9.80 -2.62
C GLY A 25 -22.02 -9.72 -1.20
N ILE A 26 -21.60 -8.75 -0.39
CA ILE A 26 -22.15 -8.51 0.95
C ILE A 26 -23.39 -7.62 0.80
N VAL A 27 -24.51 -8.09 1.35
CA VAL A 27 -25.78 -7.35 1.37
C VAL A 27 -26.17 -7.10 2.82
N GLU A 28 -26.37 -5.83 3.15
CA GLU A 28 -26.89 -5.41 4.44
C GLU A 28 -28.40 -5.21 4.32
N ILE A 29 -29.17 -5.96 5.12
CA ILE A 29 -30.62 -5.80 5.21
C ILE A 29 -30.88 -4.66 6.19
N ILE A 30 -31.45 -3.56 5.69
CA ILE A 30 -31.84 -2.43 6.51
C ILE A 30 -33.30 -2.70 6.94
N ASP A 31 -33.47 -3.04 8.22
CA ASP A 31 -34.78 -3.19 8.86
C ASP A 31 -34.94 -2.14 9.96
N LYS A 32 -35.14 -0.88 9.53
CA LYS A 32 -35.44 0.25 10.41
C LYS A 32 -36.89 0.69 10.19
N PRO A 33 -37.58 1.22 11.22
CA PRO A 33 -38.98 1.63 11.10
C PRO A 33 -39.23 2.67 9.98
N ASP A 34 -38.24 3.50 9.66
CA ASP A 34 -38.34 4.55 8.62
C ASP A 34 -37.75 4.13 7.24
N ALA A 35 -37.08 2.98 7.16
CA ALA A 35 -36.46 2.52 5.91
C ALA A 35 -36.32 1.00 5.89
N LYS A 36 -37.03 0.35 4.95
CA LYS A 36 -36.82 -1.05 4.58
C LYS A 36 -36.10 -1.14 3.25
N GLY A 37 -35.02 -1.91 3.21
CA GLY A 37 -34.27 -2.10 1.97
C GLY A 37 -33.06 -3.00 2.11
N TRP A 38 -32.34 -3.13 1.01
CA TRP A 38 -31.10 -3.90 0.90
C TRP A 38 -30.01 -2.97 0.37
N LYS A 39 -28.87 -2.94 1.04
CA LYS A 39 -27.70 -2.17 0.61
C LYS A 39 -26.60 -3.15 0.22
N THR A 40 -26.20 -3.14 -1.04
CA THR A 40 -25.05 -3.93 -1.51
C THR A 40 -23.77 -3.15 -1.24
N GLU A 41 -22.79 -3.81 -0.65
CA GLU A 41 -21.47 -3.22 -0.44
C GLU A 41 -20.66 -3.22 -1.75
N LEU A 42 -20.02 -2.09 -2.02
CA LEU A 42 -19.27 -1.83 -3.23
C LEU A 42 -17.86 -1.35 -2.88
N GLU A 43 -16.89 -1.80 -3.66
CA GLU A 43 -15.52 -1.30 -3.67
C GLU A 43 -15.32 -0.40 -4.88
N LYS A 44 -14.77 0.79 -4.66
CA LYS A 44 -14.49 1.76 -5.74
C LYS A 44 -13.19 2.53 -5.49
N GLY A 45 -12.74 3.27 -6.50
CA GLY A 45 -11.61 4.20 -6.37
C GLY A 45 -10.22 3.61 -6.59
N ALA A 46 -10.12 2.37 -7.06
CA ALA A 46 -8.83 1.78 -7.39
C ALA A 46 -8.28 2.33 -8.72
N ALA A 47 -7.07 2.87 -8.71
CA ALA A 47 -6.47 3.50 -9.89
C ALA A 47 -4.93 3.45 -9.88
N LEU A 48 -4.33 3.39 -11.07
CA LEU A 48 -2.92 3.69 -11.29
C LEU A 48 -2.84 5.06 -11.96
N VAL A 49 -2.15 6.00 -11.33
CA VAL A 49 -2.02 7.38 -11.80
C VAL A 49 -0.56 7.62 -12.15
N ALA A 50 -0.32 8.06 -13.39
CA ALA A 50 0.90 8.74 -13.77
C ALA A 50 0.69 10.24 -13.58
N SER A 51 1.35 10.80 -12.58
CA SER A 51 1.29 12.23 -12.24
C SER A 51 2.51 12.92 -12.82
N LEU A 52 2.28 13.97 -13.60
CA LEU A 52 3.32 14.85 -14.10
C LEU A 52 3.44 16.02 -13.12
N ALA A 53 4.65 16.31 -12.68
CA ALA A 53 4.95 17.45 -11.83
C ALA A 53 5.36 18.65 -12.69
N SER A 54 5.20 19.85 -12.15
CA SER A 54 5.55 21.11 -12.82
C SER A 54 7.04 21.26 -13.15
N ASP A 55 7.91 20.49 -12.48
CA ASP A 55 9.35 20.38 -12.81
C ASP A 55 9.64 19.44 -13.98
N GLY A 56 8.60 18.90 -14.63
CA GLY A 56 8.68 17.96 -15.74
C GLY A 56 8.93 16.53 -15.30
N THR A 57 8.96 16.22 -14.00
CA THR A 57 9.15 14.84 -13.53
C THR A 57 7.85 14.04 -13.52
N VAL A 58 7.98 12.71 -13.53
CA VAL A 58 6.85 11.78 -13.54
C VAL A 58 6.85 10.92 -12.27
N GLY A 59 5.67 10.77 -11.67
CA GLY A 59 5.40 9.87 -10.55
C GLY A 59 4.38 8.79 -10.92
N PHE A 60 4.53 7.60 -10.36
CA PHE A 60 3.53 6.52 -10.50
C PHE A 60 2.96 6.17 -9.13
N ILE A 61 1.65 6.30 -8.99
CA ILE A 61 0.93 6.15 -7.74
C ILE A 61 -0.20 5.12 -7.91
N ILE A 62 -0.24 4.13 -7.03
CA ILE A 62 -1.35 3.17 -6.95
C ILE A 62 -2.32 3.62 -5.85
N TYR A 63 -3.60 3.71 -6.20
CA TYR A 63 -4.72 3.87 -5.29
C TYR A 63 -5.43 2.51 -5.14
N PRO A 64 -5.55 1.96 -3.92
CA PRO A 64 -6.31 0.73 -3.67
C PRO A 64 -7.82 0.92 -3.79
N TYR A 65 -8.54 -0.20 -3.83
CA TYR A 65 -9.98 -0.18 -3.58
C TYR A 65 -10.28 0.33 -2.18
N LYS A 66 -11.33 1.13 -2.07
CA LYS A 66 -11.93 1.53 -0.80
C LYS A 66 -13.34 0.96 -0.73
N SER A 67 -13.63 0.21 0.32
CA SER A 67 -15.00 -0.20 0.66
C SER A 67 -15.56 0.72 1.75
N GLU A 68 -16.88 0.86 1.80
CA GLU A 68 -17.56 1.70 2.80
C GLU A 68 -17.46 1.13 4.22
N ARG A 69 -17.29 -0.19 4.36
CA ARG A 69 -17.26 -0.90 5.65
C ARG A 69 -15.84 -1.25 6.10
N TYR A 70 -15.02 -1.66 5.14
CA TYR A 70 -13.60 -1.91 5.26
C TYR A 70 -12.88 -0.81 4.47
N SER A 71 -12.79 0.39 5.05
CA SER A 71 -11.71 1.28 4.62
C SER A 71 -10.41 0.59 5.03
N ARG A 72 -9.77 -0.14 4.12
CA ARG A 72 -8.37 -0.49 4.32
C ARG A 72 -7.65 0.82 4.66
N ASN A 73 -7.01 0.85 5.82
CA ASN A 73 -6.16 1.98 6.23
C ASN A 73 -4.89 2.09 5.37
N GLU A 74 -4.78 1.29 4.31
CA GLU A 74 -3.70 1.37 3.34
C GLU A 74 -3.87 2.65 2.52
N GLY A 75 -2.93 3.57 2.70
CA GLY A 75 -2.81 4.74 1.85
C GLY A 75 -2.50 4.34 0.40
N ASN A 76 -2.50 5.33 -0.49
CA ASN A 76 -1.93 5.14 -1.82
C ASN A 76 -0.47 4.66 -1.71
N ILE A 77 0.02 3.90 -2.70
CA ILE A 77 1.42 3.46 -2.77
C ILE A 77 2.13 4.28 -3.84
N ILE A 78 3.20 4.99 -3.46
CA ILE A 78 4.07 5.65 -4.43
C ILE A 78 5.09 4.62 -4.91
N LEU A 79 4.93 4.17 -6.15
CA LEU A 79 5.87 3.21 -6.77
C LEU A 79 7.17 3.89 -7.18
N TYR A 80 7.05 5.07 -7.78
CA TYR A 80 8.15 5.88 -8.29
C TYR A 80 7.80 7.35 -8.12
N HIS A 81 8.81 8.18 -7.85
CA HIS A 81 8.71 9.63 -7.76
C HIS A 81 9.91 10.25 -8.48
N ASN A 82 9.78 11.50 -8.93
CA ASN A 82 10.83 12.30 -9.55
C ASN A 82 11.55 11.58 -10.71
N LEU A 83 10.82 10.80 -11.53
CA LEU A 83 11.40 10.20 -12.73
C LEU A 83 11.56 11.26 -13.81
N SER A 84 12.73 11.33 -14.44
CA SER A 84 12.84 12.05 -15.72
C SER A 84 11.90 11.39 -16.76
N PRO A 85 11.23 12.18 -17.62
CA PRO A 85 10.41 11.66 -18.72
C PRO A 85 11.14 10.65 -19.60
N ASP A 86 12.44 10.85 -19.84
CA ASP A 86 13.28 9.97 -20.66
C ASP A 86 13.41 8.56 -20.07
N ASN A 87 13.22 8.44 -18.75
CA ASN A 87 13.27 7.16 -18.04
C ASN A 87 11.93 6.43 -18.04
N VAL A 88 10.85 7.05 -18.54
CA VAL A 88 9.51 6.46 -18.63
C VAL A 88 9.45 5.53 -19.85
N THR A 89 10.06 4.36 -19.70
CA THR A 89 10.08 3.33 -20.75
C THR A 89 8.81 2.48 -20.76
N SER A 90 8.48 1.87 -21.90
CA SER A 90 7.38 0.91 -22.00
C SER A 90 7.50 -0.26 -21.01
N LYS A 91 8.74 -0.67 -20.68
CA LYS A 91 9.04 -1.69 -19.67
C LYS A 91 8.66 -1.22 -18.26
N LEU A 92 8.95 0.03 -17.93
CA LEU A 92 8.56 0.64 -16.65
C LEU A 92 7.04 0.70 -16.52
N VAL A 93 6.35 1.19 -17.56
CA VAL A 93 4.88 1.30 -17.58
C VAL A 93 4.23 -0.08 -17.41
N LYS A 94 4.68 -1.09 -18.17
CA LYS A 94 4.21 -2.48 -18.01
C LYS A 94 4.45 -3.02 -16.60
N SER A 95 5.59 -2.70 -15.99
CA SER A 95 5.88 -3.07 -14.60
C SER A 95 4.91 -2.39 -13.62
N CYS A 96 4.61 -1.10 -13.81
CA CYS A 96 3.65 -0.37 -12.98
C CYS A 96 2.25 -0.94 -13.10
N ILE A 97 1.79 -1.25 -14.33
CA ILE A 97 0.49 -1.89 -14.57
C ILE A 97 0.44 -3.27 -13.92
N SER A 98 1.49 -4.09 -14.05
CA SER A 98 1.53 -5.41 -13.42
C SER A 98 1.47 -5.33 -11.88
N LYS A 99 2.22 -4.40 -11.28
CA LYS A 99 2.17 -4.12 -9.84
C LYS A 99 0.79 -3.62 -9.41
N TYR A 100 0.18 -2.73 -10.20
CA TYR A 100 -1.16 -2.24 -9.98
C TYR A 100 -2.18 -3.38 -9.98
N LEU A 101 -2.21 -4.21 -11.03
CA LEU A 101 -3.15 -5.34 -11.12
C LEU A 101 -2.96 -6.34 -9.97
N LEU A 102 -1.71 -6.63 -9.60
CA LEU A 102 -1.42 -7.47 -8.44
C LEU A 102 -1.97 -6.85 -7.16
N TYR A 103 -1.73 -5.55 -6.94
CA TYR A 103 -2.15 -4.87 -5.73
C TYR A 103 -3.67 -4.73 -5.66
N VAL A 104 -4.33 -4.31 -6.75
CA VAL A 104 -5.79 -4.19 -6.84
C VAL A 104 -6.48 -5.51 -6.54
N ARG A 105 -6.01 -6.60 -7.14
CA ARG A 105 -6.54 -7.95 -6.89
C ARG A 105 -6.51 -8.27 -5.40
N ASN A 106 -5.38 -8.03 -4.74
CA ASN A 106 -5.19 -8.35 -3.32
C ASN A 106 -5.80 -7.31 -2.37
N SER A 107 -6.11 -6.10 -2.86
CA SER A 107 -6.76 -5.04 -2.08
C SER A 107 -8.28 -5.23 -1.95
N SER A 108 -8.88 -5.97 -2.88
CA SER A 108 -10.28 -6.36 -2.80
C SER A 108 -10.51 -7.39 -1.69
N ILE A 109 -11.71 -7.37 -1.10
CA ILE A 109 -12.22 -8.37 -0.15
C ILE A 109 -11.99 -9.80 -0.67
N TYR A 110 -12.22 -10.08 -1.95
CA TYR A 110 -11.98 -11.42 -2.53
C TYR A 110 -10.49 -11.78 -2.62
N GLY A 111 -9.62 -10.78 -2.76
CA GLY A 111 -8.18 -10.95 -2.81
C GLY A 111 -7.61 -11.46 -1.50
N VAL A 112 -8.13 -10.98 -0.37
CA VAL A 112 -7.66 -11.35 0.97
C VAL A 112 -7.74 -12.86 1.19
N TYR A 113 -8.79 -13.51 0.68
CA TYR A 113 -9.02 -14.95 0.86
C TYR A 113 -8.28 -15.82 -0.17
N SER A 114 -7.78 -15.24 -1.26
CA SER A 114 -7.13 -15.96 -2.37
C SER A 114 -5.63 -15.64 -2.52
N SER A 115 -5.08 -14.87 -1.59
CA SER A 115 -3.68 -14.42 -1.63
C SER A 115 -2.71 -15.58 -1.40
N SER A 116 -1.82 -15.82 -2.36
CA SER A 116 -0.69 -16.74 -2.15
C SER A 116 0.40 -16.10 -1.26
N PHE A 117 1.20 -16.90 -0.56
CA PHE A 117 2.31 -16.40 0.26
C PHE A 117 3.29 -15.50 -0.53
N LEU A 118 3.54 -15.83 -1.79
CA LEU A 118 4.36 -15.01 -2.68
C LEU A 118 3.74 -13.64 -2.98
N ASP A 119 2.41 -13.56 -3.11
CA ASP A 119 1.71 -12.30 -3.32
C ASP A 119 1.80 -11.44 -2.06
N PHE A 120 1.65 -12.05 -0.89
CA PHE A 120 1.84 -11.38 0.38
C PHE A 120 3.24 -10.75 0.48
N ILE A 121 4.30 -11.51 0.16
CA ILE A 121 5.67 -10.96 0.15
C ILE A 121 5.79 -9.79 -0.84
N ARG A 122 5.28 -9.95 -2.06
CA ARG A 122 5.35 -8.91 -3.10
C ARG A 122 4.64 -7.62 -2.68
N ILE A 123 3.48 -7.73 -2.05
CA ILE A 123 2.72 -6.58 -1.55
C ILE A 123 3.47 -5.89 -0.43
N ASN A 124 3.97 -6.64 0.55
CA ASN A 124 4.77 -6.07 1.63
C ASN A 124 6.04 -5.39 1.09
N MET A 125 6.67 -5.96 0.07
CA MET A 125 7.80 -5.33 -0.61
C MET A 125 7.39 -4.01 -1.27
N MET A 126 6.23 -3.93 -1.94
CA MET A 126 5.73 -2.66 -2.49
C MET A 126 5.48 -1.62 -1.41
N ILE A 127 4.89 -2.01 -0.28
CA ILE A 127 4.64 -1.13 0.87
C ILE A 127 5.96 -0.66 1.51
N ALA A 128 6.99 -1.51 1.53
CA ALA A 128 8.31 -1.17 2.05
C ALA A 128 9.10 -0.26 1.10
N VAL A 129 8.90 -0.40 -0.21
CA VAL A 129 9.52 0.46 -1.23
C VAL A 129 8.94 1.87 -1.20
N ASP A 130 7.68 2.05 -0.76
CA ASP A 130 7.07 3.37 -0.60
C ASP A 130 7.98 4.26 0.27
N ILE A 131 8.38 5.37 -0.32
CA ILE A 131 9.39 6.25 0.26
C ILE A 131 8.97 6.84 1.60
N ARG A 132 7.65 6.98 1.83
CA ARG A 132 7.10 7.47 3.10
C ARG A 132 7.32 6.47 4.22
N ASN A 133 7.25 5.17 3.91
CA ASN A 133 7.43 4.11 4.90
C ASN A 133 8.89 3.83 5.24
N ARG A 134 9.84 4.15 4.35
CA ARG A 134 11.27 3.89 4.61
C ARG A 134 11.74 4.46 5.95
N LYS A 135 11.45 5.74 6.23
CA LYS A 135 11.85 6.38 7.50
C LYS A 135 11.23 5.69 8.72
N LYS A 136 9.97 5.28 8.62
CA LYS A 136 9.25 4.58 9.70
C LYS A 136 9.85 3.19 9.93
N ILE A 137 10.11 2.44 8.87
CA ILE A 137 10.73 1.10 8.91
C ILE A 137 12.13 1.18 9.52
N TYR A 138 12.97 2.13 9.09
CA TYR A 138 14.31 2.31 9.68
C TYR A 138 14.22 2.60 11.18
N ARG A 139 13.31 3.48 11.62
CA ARG A 139 13.12 3.81 13.03
C ARG A 139 12.65 2.59 13.85
N THR A 140 11.71 1.81 13.33
CA THR A 140 11.22 0.60 13.99
C THR A 140 12.31 -0.49 14.06
N ALA A 141 13.07 -0.69 12.99
CA ALA A 141 14.18 -1.64 12.95
C ALA A 141 15.29 -1.25 13.95
N TYR A 142 15.62 0.05 14.04
CA TYR A 142 16.59 0.55 15.01
C TYR A 142 16.11 0.36 16.46
N GLY A 143 14.82 0.59 16.71
CA GLY A 143 14.20 0.34 18.02
C GLY A 143 14.26 -1.15 18.41
N MET A 144 13.95 -2.05 17.48
CA MET A 144 14.09 -3.49 17.71
C MET A 144 15.54 -3.87 18.01
N LEU A 145 16.50 -3.42 17.20
CA LEU A 145 17.93 -3.69 17.44
C LEU A 145 18.39 -3.20 18.82
N ALA A 146 17.91 -2.04 19.26
CA ALA A 146 18.22 -1.51 20.58
C ALA A 146 17.66 -2.43 21.68
N GLU A 147 16.43 -2.93 21.56
CA GLU A 147 15.88 -3.88 22.55
C GLU A 147 16.64 -5.22 22.54
N TRP A 148 16.97 -5.75 21.36
CA TRP A 148 17.76 -6.98 21.24
C TRP A 148 19.17 -6.83 21.83
N SER A 149 19.79 -5.65 21.66
CA SER A 149 21.11 -5.38 22.26
C SER A 149 21.09 -5.38 23.79
N LYS A 150 19.97 -4.99 24.42
CA LYS A 150 19.82 -5.08 25.89
C LYS A 150 19.78 -6.53 26.35
N ILE A 151 19.05 -7.39 25.63
CA ILE A 151 18.94 -8.82 25.95
C ILE A 151 20.32 -9.49 25.81
N ILE A 152 21.02 -9.22 24.70
CA ILE A 152 22.36 -9.77 24.47
C ILE A 152 23.35 -9.24 25.51
N GLY A 153 23.32 -7.94 25.80
CA GLY A 153 24.17 -7.31 26.81
C GLY A 153 23.94 -7.87 28.21
N ALA A 154 22.68 -8.07 28.61
CA ALA A 154 22.34 -8.72 29.88
C ALA A 154 22.83 -10.17 29.94
N GLY A 155 22.72 -10.92 28.83
CA GLY A 155 23.25 -12.28 28.72
C GLY A 155 24.78 -12.33 28.88
N ILE A 156 25.51 -11.43 28.23
CA ILE A 156 26.97 -11.33 28.36
C ILE A 156 27.37 -10.95 29.78
N ALA A 157 26.72 -9.94 30.37
CA ALA A 157 27.00 -9.52 31.74
C ALA A 157 26.75 -10.64 32.75
N GLY A 158 25.62 -11.36 32.61
CA GLY A 158 25.30 -12.53 33.44
C GLY A 158 26.33 -13.65 33.30
N TYR A 159 26.81 -13.90 32.08
CA TYR A 159 27.86 -14.90 31.82
C TYR A 159 29.18 -14.54 32.51
N ILE A 160 29.61 -13.28 32.41
CA ILE A 160 30.84 -12.79 33.06
C ILE A 160 30.74 -12.96 34.59
N VAL A 161 29.62 -12.57 35.18
CA VAL A 161 29.38 -12.73 36.62
C VAL A 161 29.44 -14.21 37.01
N ALA A 162 28.77 -15.09 36.26
CA ALA A 162 28.75 -16.52 36.54
C ALA A 162 30.14 -17.18 36.48
N VAL A 163 31.00 -16.74 35.56
CA VAL A 163 32.39 -17.22 35.46
C VAL A 163 33.22 -16.71 36.63
N LEU A 164 33.11 -15.42 36.99
CA LEU A 164 33.85 -14.84 38.11
C LEU A 164 33.47 -15.49 39.45
N THR A 165 32.18 -15.76 39.68
CA THR A 165 31.70 -16.43 40.90
C THR A 165 32.13 -17.90 40.99
N ARG A 166 32.52 -18.54 39.88
CA ARG A 166 33.07 -19.91 39.89
C ARG A 166 34.57 -19.96 40.21
N VAL A 167 35.28 -18.86 40.00
CA VAL A 167 36.75 -18.77 40.19
C VAL A 167 37.11 -18.28 41.60
N LEU A 168 36.18 -17.60 42.26
CA LEU A 168 36.21 -17.21 43.68
C LEU A 168 35.71 -18.35 44.58
#